data_AF-A0A8C7Y0I7-F1
#
_entry.id   AF-A0A8C7Y0I7-F1
#
_cell.length_a   1.000
_cell.length_b   1.000
_cell.length_c   1.000
_cell.angle_alpha   90.00
_cell.angle_beta   90.00
_cell.angle_gamma   90.00
#
_symmetry.space_group_name_H-M   'P 1'
#
loop_
_entity.id
_entity.type
_entity.pdbx_description
1 polymer ?
#
loop_
_entity_poly.entity_id
_entity_poly.type
_entity_poly.pdbx_seq_one_letter_code
_entity_poly.pdbx_strand_id
1 'polypeptide(L)'
;DFESDLCPDLSPESGQESHFTMSPQAAVLFADACGLSDSVLERVLSDQELCRLSFRLGAEWEAILMDLGLPAEAVFRCRSDHSLSTQAAALSGLVLWRRSRGRSATARRLLQSLQAVGVHESVLGEVLTPPSS
;
A
#
# COMPACT_ATOMS: atom_id res chain seq x y z
N ASP A 1 8.24 61.48 24.43
CA ASP A 1 8.30 60.91 23.09
C ASP A 1 7.64 59.56 23.05
N PHE A 2 6.67 59.45 22.16
CA PHE A 2 5.62 58.45 22.10
C PHE A 2 5.69 57.84 20.70
N GLU A 3 6.25 56.64 20.57
CA GLU A 3 6.14 55.73 19.41
C GLU A 3 6.15 54.34 20.10
N SER A 4 5.08 53.55 20.18
CA SER A 4 4.11 53.13 19.17
C SER A 4 4.79 52.68 17.89
N ASP A 5 5.23 51.42 17.85
CA ASP A 5 4.93 50.60 16.69
C ASP A 5 4.68 49.13 17.06
N LEU A 6 3.61 48.62 16.48
CA LEU A 6 3.06 47.27 16.60
C LEU A 6 3.95 46.27 15.85
N CYS A 7 4.03 45.03 16.33
CA CYS A 7 3.70 43.86 15.50
C CYS A 7 3.57 42.60 16.37
N PRO A 8 2.78 41.61 15.92
CA PRO A 8 1.88 40.84 16.77
C PRO A 8 2.43 39.49 17.19
N ASP A 9 1.71 38.94 18.17
CA ASP A 9 1.70 37.55 18.62
C ASP A 9 1.74 36.56 17.45
N LEU A 10 2.91 35.97 17.20
CA LEU A 10 3.02 34.71 16.47
C LEU A 10 2.88 33.58 17.49
N SER A 11 1.63 33.29 17.82
CA SER A 11 1.23 31.98 18.33
C SER A 11 1.86 30.88 17.45
N PRO A 12 2.52 29.85 18.01
CA PRO A 12 2.87 28.68 17.23
C PRO A 12 1.57 28.02 16.81
N GLU A 13 1.27 28.10 15.52
CA GLU A 13 0.17 27.37 14.91
C GLU A 13 0.27 25.91 15.37
N SER A 14 -0.76 25.46 16.08
CA SER A 14 -0.99 24.04 16.32
C SER A 14 -0.89 23.37 14.96
N GLY A 15 0.22 22.66 14.75
CA GLY A 15 0.35 21.71 13.67
C GLY A 15 -0.87 20.82 13.75
N GLN A 16 -1.78 21.03 12.81
CA GLN A 16 -2.85 20.12 12.48
C GLN A 16 -2.13 18.83 12.06
N GLU A 17 -1.77 18.00 13.03
CA GLU A 17 -1.60 16.59 12.79
C GLU A 17 -2.97 16.13 12.33
N SER A 18 -3.17 16.16 11.01
CA SER A 18 -4.16 15.35 10.33
C SER A 18 -3.79 13.91 10.61
N HIS A 19 -4.10 13.50 11.84
CA HIS A 19 -4.38 12.15 12.24
C HIS A 19 -5.57 11.75 11.36
N PHE A 20 -5.24 11.25 10.17
CA PHE A 20 -6.16 10.52 9.34
C PHE A 20 -6.49 9.26 10.14
N THR A 21 -7.38 9.38 11.14
CA THR A 21 -8.15 8.26 11.64
C THR A 21 -8.96 7.79 10.47
N MET A 22 -8.36 6.89 9.70
CA MET A 22 -9.06 6.11 8.72
C MET A 22 -10.18 5.41 9.48
N SER A 23 -11.39 5.90 9.27
CA SER A 23 -12.58 5.41 9.95
C SER A 23 -12.68 3.91 9.73
N PRO A 24 -12.95 3.10 10.78
CA PRO A 24 -13.13 1.65 10.63
C PRO A 24 -14.32 1.29 9.73
N GLN A 25 -15.14 2.29 9.39
CA GLN A 25 -16.29 2.18 8.51
C GLN A 25 -15.94 2.16 7.01
N ALA A 26 -14.75 2.61 6.59
CA ALA A 26 -14.34 2.47 5.21
C ALA A 26 -14.15 0.97 4.88
N ALA A 27 -13.50 0.22 5.77
CA ALA A 27 -13.21 -1.21 5.60
C ALA A 27 -14.45 -2.08 5.32
N VAL A 28 -15.62 -1.74 5.88
CA VAL A 28 -16.86 -2.52 5.76
C VAL A 28 -17.64 -2.27 4.46
N LEU A 29 -17.33 -1.22 3.70
CA LEU A 29 -17.96 -1.00 2.37
C LEU A 29 -17.18 -1.68 1.22
N PHE A 30 -15.97 -2.21 1.47
CA PHE A 30 -15.09 -2.72 0.43
C PHE A 30 -15.26 -4.20 0.06
N ALA A 31 -15.87 -5.02 0.93
CA ALA A 31 -16.19 -6.40 0.57
C ALA A 31 -17.09 -6.47 -0.69
N ASP A 32 -17.86 -5.40 -0.94
CA ASP A 32 -18.79 -5.28 -2.06
C ASP A 32 -18.11 -4.83 -3.38
N ALA A 33 -17.07 -3.97 -3.30
CA ALA A 33 -16.42 -3.40 -4.49
C ALA A 33 -15.55 -4.40 -5.28
N CYS A 34 -15.00 -5.41 -4.59
CA CYS A 34 -14.25 -6.51 -5.22
C CYS A 34 -14.98 -7.87 -5.13
N GLY A 35 -16.14 -7.95 -4.46
CA GLY A 35 -16.85 -9.21 -4.19
C GLY A 35 -16.04 -10.21 -3.35
N LEU A 36 -15.06 -9.74 -2.58
CA LEU A 36 -14.16 -10.60 -1.79
C LEU A 36 -14.65 -10.65 -0.34
N SER A 37 -14.87 -11.86 0.17
CA SER A 37 -15.24 -12.06 1.58
C SER A 37 -14.08 -11.68 2.52
N ASP A 38 -14.37 -11.21 3.73
CA ASP A 38 -13.37 -10.89 4.75
C ASP A 38 -12.37 -12.04 4.99
N SER A 39 -12.82 -13.30 4.94
CA SER A 39 -11.96 -14.47 5.06
C SER A 39 -10.88 -14.56 3.97
N VAL A 40 -11.16 -14.06 2.76
CA VAL A 40 -10.20 -13.96 1.65
C VAL A 40 -9.26 -12.78 1.84
N LEU A 41 -9.73 -11.69 2.45
CA LEU A 41 -8.93 -10.51 2.73
C LEU A 41 -7.95 -10.70 3.90
N GLU A 42 -8.31 -11.51 4.90
CA GLU A 42 -7.45 -11.83 6.04
C GLU A 42 -6.41 -12.90 5.76
N ARG A 43 -6.50 -13.61 4.62
CA ARG A 43 -5.50 -14.62 4.28
C ARG A 43 -4.21 -14.00 3.76
N VAL A 44 -3.11 -14.71 4.02
CA VAL A 44 -1.80 -14.39 3.44
C VAL A 44 -1.80 -14.78 1.96
N LEU A 45 -1.31 -13.87 1.11
CA LEU A 45 -1.19 -14.11 -0.34
C LEU A 45 -0.15 -15.19 -0.64
N SER A 46 -0.51 -16.12 -1.52
CA SER A 46 0.39 -17.16 -2.04
C SER A 46 1.38 -16.59 -3.05
N ASP A 47 2.51 -17.25 -3.26
CA ASP A 47 3.54 -16.84 -4.21
C ASP A 47 2.98 -16.66 -5.63
N GLN A 48 2.04 -17.53 -6.04
CA GLN A 48 1.37 -17.42 -7.33
C GLN A 48 0.50 -16.16 -7.45
N GLU A 49 -0.14 -15.74 -6.36
CA GLU A 49 -0.96 -14.53 -6.31
C GLU A 49 -0.07 -13.28 -6.33
N LEU A 50 1.03 -13.29 -5.57
CA LEU A 50 2.04 -12.23 -5.62
C LEU A 50 2.65 -12.09 -7.01
N CYS A 51 2.89 -13.21 -7.70
CA CYS A 51 3.37 -13.22 -9.08
C CYS A 51 2.34 -12.60 -10.03
N ARG A 52 1.07 -12.99 -9.97
CA ARG A 52 0.02 -12.36 -10.79
C ARG A 52 -0.13 -10.87 -10.49
N LEU A 53 -0.01 -10.47 -9.23
CA LEU A 53 -0.01 -9.06 -8.83
C LEU A 53 1.16 -8.31 -9.44
N SER A 54 2.37 -8.86 -9.40
CA SER A 54 3.55 -8.15 -9.92
C SER A 54 3.44 -7.81 -11.42
N PHE A 55 2.71 -8.61 -12.21
CA PHE A 55 2.39 -8.29 -13.60
C PHE A 55 1.45 -7.08 -13.77
N ARG A 56 0.69 -6.75 -12.72
CA ARG A 56 -0.40 -5.77 -12.75
C ARG A 56 -0.03 -4.45 -12.09
N LEU A 57 0.94 -4.46 -11.17
CA LEU A 57 1.39 -3.26 -10.45
C LEU A 57 2.12 -2.25 -11.33
N GLY A 58 2.73 -2.70 -12.43
CA GLY A 58 3.38 -1.80 -13.39
C GLY A 58 4.48 -0.95 -12.74
N ALA A 59 4.37 0.38 -12.82
CA ALA A 59 5.30 1.35 -12.23
C ALA A 59 5.03 1.64 -10.74
N GLU A 60 3.81 1.38 -10.27
CA GLU A 60 3.36 1.74 -8.92
C GLU A 60 3.89 0.79 -7.84
N TRP A 61 4.51 -0.32 -8.24
CA TRP A 61 5.03 -1.33 -7.33
C TRP A 61 5.99 -0.76 -6.26
N GLU A 62 6.84 0.21 -6.61
CA GLU A 62 7.77 0.81 -5.64
C GLU A 62 7.03 1.56 -4.53
N ALA A 63 6.06 2.40 -4.91
CA ALA A 63 5.26 3.16 -3.97
C ALA A 63 4.41 2.25 -3.07
N ILE A 64 3.85 1.17 -3.65
CA ILE A 64 3.09 0.16 -2.90
C ILE A 64 4.00 -0.52 -1.87
N LEU A 65 5.19 -0.97 -2.26
CA LEU A 65 6.10 -1.62 -1.32
C LEU A 65 6.53 -0.67 -0.18
N MET A 66 6.75 0.62 -0.49
CA MET A 66 7.06 1.63 0.52
C MET A 66 5.90 1.86 1.49
N ASP A 67 4.65 1.97 1.02
CA ASP A 67 3.46 2.08 1.88
C ASP A 67 3.19 0.81 2.70
N LEU A 68 3.54 -0.34 2.12
CA LEU A 68 3.59 -1.63 2.83
C LEU A 68 4.70 -1.70 3.88
N GLY A 69 5.49 -0.64 4.06
CA GLY A 69 6.48 -0.50 5.13
C GLY A 69 7.80 -1.21 4.84
N LEU A 70 8.10 -1.54 3.57
CA LEU A 70 9.46 -1.92 3.20
C LEU A 70 10.36 -0.68 3.18
N PRO A 71 11.60 -0.78 3.68
CA PRO A 71 12.54 0.32 3.58
C PRO A 71 12.91 0.57 2.12
N ALA A 72 13.13 1.84 1.77
CA ALA A 72 13.53 2.24 0.42
C ALA A 72 14.81 1.51 -0.06
N GLU A 73 15.72 1.18 0.86
CA GLU A 73 16.91 0.37 0.55
C GLU A 73 16.55 -1.02 0.03
N ALA A 74 15.54 -1.68 0.60
CA ALA A 74 15.09 -2.98 0.13
C ALA A 74 14.46 -2.88 -1.27
N VAL A 75 13.63 -1.87 -1.52
CA VAL A 75 13.02 -1.62 -2.83
C VAL A 75 14.10 -1.32 -3.88
N PHE A 76 15.09 -0.49 -3.53
CA PHE A 76 16.22 -0.18 -4.38
C PHE A 76 17.05 -1.42 -4.73
N ARG A 77 17.31 -2.30 -3.77
CA ARG A 77 18.00 -3.58 -4.01
C ARG A 77 17.19 -4.46 -4.96
N CYS A 78 15.90 -4.64 -4.71
CA CYS A 78 15.03 -5.41 -5.61
C CYS A 78 15.05 -4.88 -7.04
N ARG A 79 15.04 -3.55 -7.22
CA ARG A 79 15.18 -2.93 -8.55
C ARG A 79 16.55 -3.16 -9.17
N SER A 80 17.61 -3.05 -8.38
CA SER A 80 18.98 -3.20 -8.88
C SER A 80 19.27 -4.66 -9.29
N ASP A 81 18.81 -5.62 -8.48
CA ASP A 81 18.95 -7.05 -8.73
C ASP A 81 18.14 -7.49 -9.97
N HIS A 82 17.05 -6.78 -10.28
CA HIS A 82 16.16 -7.08 -11.40
C HIS A 82 16.00 -5.89 -12.36
N SER A 83 17.11 -5.21 -12.68
CA SER A 83 17.11 -4.00 -13.52
C SER A 83 16.51 -4.17 -14.92
N LEU A 84 16.44 -5.41 -15.42
CA LEU A 84 15.89 -5.75 -16.73
C LEU A 84 14.39 -6.09 -16.71
N SER A 85 13.79 -6.30 -15.52
CA SER A 85 12.38 -6.67 -15.41
C SER A 85 11.75 -6.09 -14.15
N THR A 86 10.90 -5.07 -14.36
CA THR A 86 10.08 -4.46 -13.32
C THR A 86 9.17 -5.48 -12.64
N GLN A 87 8.64 -6.46 -13.38
CA GLN A 87 7.79 -7.51 -12.79
C GLN A 87 8.57 -8.40 -11.83
N ALA A 88 9.81 -8.76 -12.17
CA ALA A 88 10.69 -9.54 -11.29
C ALA A 88 11.09 -8.74 -10.05
N ALA A 89 11.41 -7.44 -10.22
CA ALA A 89 11.69 -6.53 -9.10
C ALA A 89 10.49 -6.43 -8.14
N ALA A 90 9.29 -6.23 -8.70
CA ALA A 90 8.04 -6.15 -7.95
C ALA A 90 7.72 -7.47 -7.23
N LEU A 91 7.89 -8.61 -7.89
CA LEU A 91 7.67 -9.92 -7.27
C LEU A 91 8.63 -10.15 -6.11
N SER A 92 9.93 -9.90 -6.31
CA SER A 92 10.95 -10.05 -5.27
C SER A 92 10.66 -9.16 -4.07
N GLY A 93 10.23 -7.92 -4.30
CA GLY A 93 9.81 -7.00 -3.24
C GLY A 93 8.54 -7.46 -2.50
N LEU A 94 7.52 -7.95 -3.22
CA LEU A 94 6.30 -8.50 -2.62
C LEU A 94 6.57 -9.76 -1.78
N VAL A 95 7.45 -10.63 -2.26
CA VAL A 95 7.90 -11.82 -1.52
C VAL A 95 8.68 -11.40 -0.27
N LEU A 96 9.54 -10.39 -0.37
CA LEU A 96 10.28 -9.84 0.76
C LEU A 96 9.32 -9.24 1.80
N TRP A 97 8.36 -8.43 1.37
CA TRP A 97 7.31 -7.88 2.23
C TRP A 97 6.57 -9.00 2.99
N ARG A 98 6.16 -10.05 2.28
CA ARG A 98 5.49 -11.20 2.88
C ARG A 98 6.37 -11.89 3.91
N ARG A 99 7.67 -12.07 3.62
CA ARG A 99 8.63 -12.65 4.57
C ARG A 99 8.82 -11.77 5.80
N SER A 100 8.89 -10.45 5.62
CA SER A 100 9.08 -9.49 6.72
C SER A 100 7.84 -9.36 7.60
N ARG A 101 6.62 -9.35 7.03
CA ARG A 101 5.36 -9.25 7.79
C ARG A 101 4.76 -10.58 8.21
N GLY A 102 5.18 -11.70 7.61
CA GLY A 102 4.69 -13.04 7.91
C GLY A 102 3.17 -13.16 7.80
N ARG A 103 2.51 -13.34 8.96
CA ARG A 103 1.04 -13.49 9.07
C ARG A 103 0.26 -12.20 8.83
N SER A 104 0.91 -11.04 8.93
CA SER A 104 0.30 -9.73 8.67
C SER A 104 0.38 -9.31 7.20
N ALA A 105 0.98 -10.13 6.34
CA ALA A 105 1.04 -9.93 4.89
C ALA A 105 -0.27 -10.36 4.21
N THR A 106 -1.37 -9.78 4.67
CA THR A 106 -2.72 -10.15 4.24
C THR A 106 -3.14 -9.39 3.00
N ALA A 107 -4.08 -9.95 2.24
CA ALA A 107 -4.67 -9.29 1.08
C ALA A 107 -5.31 -7.92 1.45
N ARG A 108 -5.91 -7.81 2.63
CA ARG A 108 -6.44 -6.54 3.17
C ARG A 108 -5.39 -5.44 3.23
N ARG A 109 -4.18 -5.78 3.67
CA ARG A 109 -3.12 -4.78 3.81
C ARG A 109 -2.56 -4.36 2.46
N LEU A 110 -2.52 -5.28 1.50
CA LEU A 110 -2.18 -4.94 0.12
C LEU A 110 -3.24 -4.05 -0.52
N LEU A 111 -4.53 -4.34 -0.30
CA LEU A 111 -5.64 -3.52 -0.79
C LEU A 111 -5.55 -2.07 -0.30
N GLN A 112 -5.30 -1.87 0.99
CA GLN A 112 -5.10 -0.53 1.57
C GLN A 112 -3.95 0.21 0.89
N SER A 113 -2.88 -0.50 0.56
CA SER A 113 -1.71 0.09 -0.09
C SER A 113 -1.98 0.46 -1.54
N LEU A 114 -2.69 -0.40 -2.28
CA LEU A 114 -3.15 -0.10 -3.64
C LEU A 114 -3.97 1.19 -3.65
N GLN A 115 -4.90 1.34 -2.71
CA GLN A 115 -5.73 2.54 -2.59
C GLN A 115 -4.90 3.79 -2.23
N ALA A 116 -3.96 3.66 -1.30
CA ALA A 116 -3.08 4.77 -0.89
C ALA A 116 -2.25 5.31 -2.08
N VAL A 117 -1.86 4.42 -3.00
CA VAL A 117 -1.09 4.75 -4.20
C VAL A 117 -2.00 5.09 -5.40
N GLY A 118 -3.32 4.91 -5.29
CA GLY A 118 -4.27 5.19 -6.36
C GLY A 118 -4.39 4.09 -7.42
N VAL A 119 -3.93 2.87 -7.13
CA VAL A 119 -4.13 1.69 -7.98
C VAL A 119 -5.50 1.09 -7.76
N HIS A 120 -6.19 0.77 -8.85
CA HIS A 120 -7.55 0.22 -8.80
C HIS A 120 -7.58 -1.15 -8.11
N GLU A 121 -8.50 -1.32 -7.17
CA GLU A 121 -8.66 -2.53 -6.35
C GLU A 121 -9.04 -3.79 -7.15
N SER A 122 -9.61 -3.63 -8.35
CA SER A 122 -9.83 -4.75 -9.29
C SER A 122 -8.53 -5.51 -9.62
N VAL A 123 -7.37 -4.87 -9.46
CA VAL A 123 -6.06 -5.55 -9.55
C VAL A 123 -6.01 -6.75 -8.61
N LEU A 124 -6.45 -6.55 -7.36
CA LEU A 124 -6.49 -7.59 -6.34
C LEU A 124 -7.65 -8.57 -6.56
N GLY A 125 -8.82 -8.05 -6.96
CA GLY A 125 -10.00 -8.85 -7.29
C GLY A 125 -9.69 -9.98 -8.28
N GLU A 126 -9.12 -9.66 -9.45
CA GLU A 126 -8.83 -10.69 -10.48
C GLU A 126 -7.67 -11.63 -10.14
N VAL A 127 -6.83 -11.27 -9.17
CA VAL A 127 -5.77 -12.17 -8.69
C VAL A 127 -6.36 -13.21 -7.75
N LEU A 128 -7.31 -12.79 -6.91
CA LEU A 128 -7.92 -13.61 -5.88
C LEU A 128 -9.12 -14.42 -6.39
N THR A 129 -9.78 -14.00 -7.46
CA THR A 129 -10.75 -14.83 -8.15
C THR A 129 -10.01 -15.85 -9.02
N PRO A 130 -10.17 -17.17 -8.77
CA PRO A 130 -9.70 -18.16 -9.72
C PRO A 130 -10.47 -17.98 -11.04
N PRO A 131 -9.88 -18.27 -12.21
CA PRO A 131 -10.66 -18.34 -13.43
C PRO A 131 -11.72 -19.42 -13.22
N SER A 132 -12.99 -19.03 -13.12
CA SER A 132 -14.10 -19.96 -13.22
C SER A 132 -14.03 -20.56 -14.64
N SER A 133 -13.50 -21.77 -14.73
CA SER A 133 -13.75 -22.68 -15.85
C SER A 133 -15.10 -23.35 -15.65
#